data_AF-A0A4P9ZRY3-F1
#
_entry.id   AF-A0A4P9ZRY3-F1
#
_cell.length_a   1.000
_cell.length_b   1.000
_cell.length_c   1.000
_cell.angle_alpha   90.00
_cell.angle_beta   90.00
_cell.angle_gamma   90.00
#
_symmetry.space_group_name_H-M   'P 1'
#
loop_
_entity.id
_entity.type
_entity.pdbx_description
1 polymer ?
#
loop_
_entity_poly.entity_id
_entity_poly.type
_entity_poly.pdbx_seq_one_letter_code
_entity_poly.pdbx_strand_id
1 'polypeptide(L)'
;LELIDSWSSLPFYALPEGAHKHNEDMCYFHLPTATHQPTPGIPSHQTALFGISSYRQINSNDLVVKTSDITRTFVQKAVVLILAQPVFAYVQDQISDISQLYFGQRDFTRTDIL
;
A
#
# COMPACT_ATOMS: atom_id res chain seq x y z
N LEU A 1 -9.13 3.68 -10.12
CA LEU A 1 -7.97 4.55 -10.34
C LEU A 1 -7.01 3.79 -11.23
N GLU A 2 -7.00 4.03 -12.54
CA GLU A 2 -5.85 3.60 -13.34
C GLU A 2 -4.62 4.29 -12.77
N LEU A 3 -3.60 3.52 -12.41
CA LEU A 3 -2.33 4.08 -11.95
C LEU A 3 -1.78 4.92 -13.10
N ILE A 4 -1.56 6.21 -12.85
CA ILE A 4 -0.86 7.08 -13.79
C ILE A 4 0.47 6.40 -14.12
N ASP A 5 0.86 6.30 -15.38
CA ASP A 5 2.10 5.61 -15.82
C ASP A 5 3.34 6.00 -14.98
N SER A 6 3.36 7.24 -14.46
CA SER A 6 4.38 7.77 -13.55
C SER A 6 4.50 7.05 -12.21
N TRP A 7 3.53 6.22 -11.80
CA TRP A 7 3.53 5.49 -10.52
C TRP A 7 3.83 4.00 -10.69
N SER A 8 4.37 3.59 -11.83
CA SER A 8 4.87 2.23 -12.05
C SER A 8 5.87 1.76 -10.98
N SER A 9 6.61 2.68 -10.35
CA SER A 9 7.53 2.38 -9.25
C SER A 9 6.87 2.27 -7.87
N LEU A 10 5.56 2.50 -7.74
CA LEU A 10 4.85 2.48 -6.46
C LEU A 10 5.09 1.20 -5.63
N PRO A 11 5.09 -0.02 -6.21
CA PRO A 11 5.38 -1.23 -5.44
C PRO A 11 6.74 -1.20 -4.74
N PHE A 12 7.75 -0.54 -5.32
CA PHE A 12 9.08 -0.42 -4.71
C PHE A 12 9.08 0.57 -3.54
N TYR A 13 8.32 1.67 -3.63
CA TYR A 13 8.20 2.63 -2.53
C TYR A 13 7.36 2.12 -1.36
N ALA A 14 6.41 1.21 -1.64
CA ALA A 14 5.48 0.69 -0.65
C ALA A 14 6.05 -0.42 0.24
N LEU A 15 7.20 -1.01 -0.12
CA LEU A 15 7.83 -2.11 0.61
C LEU A 15 9.14 -1.62 1.25
N PRO A 16 9.37 -1.89 2.55
CA PRO A 16 10.62 -1.50 3.21
C PRO A 16 11.80 -2.32 2.68
N GLU A 17 12.97 -1.70 2.65
CA GLU A 17 14.22 -2.42 2.40
C GLU A 17 14.41 -3.51 3.46
N GLY A 18 14.61 -4.75 3.02
CA GLY A 18 14.74 -5.88 3.94
C GLY A 18 13.44 -6.32 4.63
N ALA A 19 12.26 -6.04 4.05
CA ALA A 19 10.93 -6.40 4.57
C ALA A 19 10.83 -7.84 5.12
N HIS A 20 11.57 -8.78 4.54
CA HIS A 20 11.64 -10.18 4.98
C HIS A 20 12.11 -10.38 6.44
N LYS A 21 12.68 -9.35 7.09
CA LYS A 21 13.16 -9.40 8.48
C LYS A 21 12.12 -9.01 9.51
N HIS A 22 10.99 -8.43 9.09
CA HIS A 22 9.97 -7.90 9.99
C HIS A 22 8.58 -8.44 9.62
N ASN A 23 7.71 -8.65 10.60
CA ASN A 23 6.34 -9.11 10.33
C ASN A 23 5.45 -7.98 9.81
N GLU A 24 5.75 -6.75 10.20
CA GLU A 24 5.08 -5.53 9.81
C GLU A 24 6.10 -4.38 9.78
N ASP A 25 5.85 -3.38 8.94
CA ASP A 25 6.64 -2.16 8.88
C ASP A 25 5.83 -1.05 8.18
N MET A 26 6.34 0.18 8.21
CA MET A 26 5.75 1.30 7.49
C MET A 26 6.75 2.03 6.61
N CYS A 27 6.29 2.50 5.46
CA CYS A 27 7.05 3.40 4.60
C CYS A 27 6.30 4.71 4.37
N TYR A 28 7.06 5.79 4.23
CA TYR A 28 6.58 7.12 3.91
C TYR A 28 7.29 7.60 2.66
N PHE A 29 6.55 8.07 1.66
CA PHE A 29 7.12 8.46 0.38
C PHE A 29 6.31 9.59 -0.27
N HIS A 30 6.87 10.18 -1.32
CA HIS A 30 6.20 11.18 -2.13
C HIS A 30 5.98 10.66 -3.54
N LEU A 31 4.85 11.00 -4.15
CA LEU A 31 4.57 10.73 -5.56
C LEU A 31 4.36 12.04 -6.31
N PRO A 32 4.80 12.15 -7.57
CA PRO A 32 4.43 13.30 -8.38
C PRO A 32 2.93 13.27 -8.70
N THR A 33 2.29 14.44 -8.74
CA THR A 33 0.96 14.56 -9.32
C THR A 33 1.01 14.37 -10.83
N ALA A 34 -0.09 13.88 -11.44
CA ALA A 34 -0.19 13.85 -12.90
C ALA A 34 -0.17 15.28 -13.43
N THR A 35 0.92 15.66 -14.10
CA THR A 35 1.11 17.03 -14.63
C THR A 35 0.11 17.40 -15.74
N HIS A 36 -0.58 16.41 -16.32
CA HIS A 36 -1.43 16.58 -17.50
C HIS A 36 -2.90 16.23 -17.32
N GLN A 37 -3.31 15.74 -16.14
CA GLN A 37 -4.72 15.45 -15.86
C GLN A 37 -5.14 16.00 -14.50
N PRO A 38 -6.20 16.83 -14.43
CA PRO A 38 -6.74 17.29 -13.17
C PRO A 38 -7.16 16.08 -12.32
N THR A 39 -6.60 15.95 -11.13
CA THR A 39 -7.03 14.95 -10.16
C THR A 39 -8.10 15.59 -9.26
N PRO A 40 -9.34 15.08 -9.22
CA PRO A 40 -10.38 15.65 -8.37
C PRO A 40 -9.93 15.75 -6.91
N GLY A 41 -10.16 16.91 -6.27
CA GLY A 41 -9.75 17.16 -4.90
C GLY A 41 -8.28 17.55 -4.71
N ILE A 42 -7.46 17.56 -5.77
CA ILE A 42 -6.07 18.01 -5.73
C ILE A 42 -5.95 19.38 -6.43
N PRO A 43 -5.45 20.43 -5.76
CA PRO A 43 -5.20 21.73 -6.38
C PRO A 43 -4.27 21.62 -7.60
N SER A 44 -4.53 22.39 -8.66
CA SER A 44 -3.73 22.35 -9.90
C SER A 44 -2.26 22.74 -9.72
N HIS A 45 -1.92 23.48 -8.65
CA HIS A 45 -0.55 23.85 -8.31
C HIS A 45 0.17 22.80 -7.43
N GLN A 46 -0.54 21.77 -6.96
CA GLN A 46 0.08 20.74 -6.15
C GLN A 46 0.90 19.79 -7.04
N THR A 47 2.20 19.71 -6.76
CA THR A 47 3.16 18.92 -7.56
C THR A 47 3.51 17.57 -6.92
N ALA A 48 3.14 17.35 -5.66
CA ALA A 48 3.45 16.14 -4.91
C ALA A 48 2.25 15.64 -4.09
N LEU A 49 2.09 14.33 -4.01
CA LEU A 49 1.22 13.60 -3.10
C LEU A 49 2.06 12.88 -2.04
N PHE A 50 1.42 12.51 -0.95
CA PHE A 50 2.04 11.91 0.22
C PHE A 50 1.56 10.48 0.37
N GLY A 51 2.47 9.52 0.27
CA GLY A 51 2.20 8.10 0.42
C GLY A 51 2.61 7.60 1.80
N ILE A 52 1.74 6.80 2.41
CA ILE A 52 2.06 5.97 3.57
C ILE A 52 1.67 4.53 3.24
N SER A 53 2.54 3.58 3.53
CA SER A 53 2.25 2.15 3.38
C SER A 53 2.37 1.41 4.69
N SER A 54 1.48 0.42 4.89
CA SER A 54 1.58 -0.58 5.94
C SER A 54 1.92 -1.92 5.30
N TYR A 55 3.17 -2.34 5.44
CA TYR A 55 3.67 -3.64 5.01
C TYR A 55 3.33 -4.70 6.06
N ARG A 56 2.92 -5.89 5.60
CA ARG A 56 2.84 -7.09 6.45
C ARG A 56 3.26 -8.34 5.66
N GLN A 57 3.64 -9.39 6.38
CA GLN A 57 3.82 -10.72 5.81
C GLN A 57 3.01 -11.80 6.52
N ILE A 58 2.59 -12.81 5.77
CA ILE A 58 1.85 -13.97 6.25
C ILE A 58 2.43 -15.25 5.64
N ASN A 59 2.47 -16.34 6.41
CA ASN A 59 2.88 -17.63 5.86
C ASN A 59 1.84 -18.09 4.84
N SER A 60 2.28 -18.56 3.67
CA SER A 60 1.36 -19.00 2.62
C SER A 60 0.51 -20.20 3.06
N ASN A 61 0.90 -20.94 4.10
CA ASN A 61 0.07 -22.00 4.71
C ASN A 61 -1.10 -21.49 5.54
N ASP A 62 -1.06 -20.24 6.00
CA ASP A 62 -2.15 -19.64 6.78
C ASP A 62 -3.26 -19.06 5.89
N LEU A 63 -3.08 -19.08 4.57
CA LEU A 63 -4.06 -18.55 3.60
C LEU A 63 -5.23 -19.52 3.39
N VAL A 64 -6.43 -18.95 3.36
CA VAL A 64 -7.68 -19.65 3.00
C VAL A 64 -7.74 -19.88 1.50
N VAL A 65 -7.29 -18.90 0.70
CA VAL A 65 -7.21 -18.98 -0.76
C VAL A 65 -5.76 -18.84 -1.21
N LYS A 66 -5.25 -19.86 -1.90
CA LYS A 66 -3.92 -19.85 -2.53
C LYS A 66 -4.08 -19.78 -4.05
N THR A 67 -3.85 -18.60 -4.61
CA THR A 67 -3.79 -18.37 -6.06
C THR A 67 -2.46 -18.85 -6.65
N SER A 68 -2.40 -19.04 -7.96
CA SER A 68 -1.24 -19.63 -8.65
C SER A 68 0.04 -18.79 -8.59
N ASP A 69 -0.08 -17.49 -8.34
CA ASP A 69 1.05 -16.57 -8.14
C ASP A 69 1.74 -16.74 -6.77
N ILE A 70 1.07 -17.40 -5.81
CA ILE A 70 1.64 -17.69 -4.49
C ILE A 70 2.56 -18.90 -4.59
N THR A 71 3.84 -18.60 -4.79
CA THR A 71 4.90 -19.61 -4.99
C THR A 71 5.95 -19.64 -3.87
N ARG A 72 5.87 -18.70 -2.91
CA ARG A 72 6.83 -18.55 -1.81
C ARG A 72 6.22 -18.95 -0.46
N THR A 73 7.09 -19.16 0.53
CA THR A 73 6.70 -19.50 1.91
C THR A 73 5.95 -18.36 2.59
N PHE A 74 6.31 -17.11 2.27
CA PHE A 74 5.66 -15.93 2.81
C PHE A 74 5.07 -15.10 1.67
N VAL A 75 3.83 -14.66 1.86
CA VAL A 75 3.21 -13.63 1.03
C VAL A 75 3.48 -12.28 1.68
N GLN A 76 4.04 -11.37 0.89
CA GLN A 76 4.53 -10.05 1.30
C GLN A 76 3.75 -9.00 0.51
N LYS A 77 2.96 -8.18 1.21
CA LYS A 77 2.12 -7.15 0.59
C LYS A 77 2.11 -5.90 1.46
N ALA A 78 1.74 -4.78 0.86
CA ALA A 78 1.51 -3.53 1.58
C ALA A 78 0.17 -2.92 1.16
N VAL A 79 -0.54 -2.34 2.14
CA VAL A 79 -1.67 -1.44 1.90
C VAL A 79 -1.11 -0.03 1.81
N VAL A 80 -1.53 0.74 0.81
CA VAL A 80 -1.01 2.09 0.53
C VAL A 80 -2.14 3.10 0.59
N LEU A 81 -1.94 4.18 1.34
CA LEU A 81 -2.80 5.35 1.34
C LEU A 81 -2.06 6.52 0.68
N ILE A 82 -2.69 7.14 -0.30
CA ILE A 82 -2.19 8.33 -0.99
C ILE A 82 -3.00 9.54 -0.55
N LEU A 83 -2.31 10.59 -0.09
CA LEU A 83 -2.90 11.77 0.52
C LEU A 83 -2.51 13.03 -0.24
N ALA A 84 -3.43 14.00 -0.25
CA ALA A 84 -3.15 15.36 -0.71
C ALA A 84 -2.34 16.17 0.31
N GLN A 85 -2.36 15.80 1.59
CA GLN A 85 -1.70 16.53 2.68
C GLN A 85 -0.84 15.57 3.53
N PRO A 86 0.28 16.03 4.11
CA PRO A 86 1.19 15.19 4.90
C PRO A 86 0.69 14.93 6.33
N VAL A 87 -0.53 14.41 6.46
CA VAL A 87 -1.20 14.17 7.77
C VAL A 87 -0.91 12.77 8.32
N PHE A 88 0.33 12.29 8.17
CA PHE A 88 0.70 10.90 8.46
C PHE A 88 0.36 10.45 9.89
N ALA A 89 0.66 11.28 10.89
CA ALA A 89 0.40 10.97 12.30
C ALA A 89 -1.10 10.72 12.60
N TYR A 90 -2.01 11.27 11.79
CA TYR A 90 -3.44 11.09 11.99
C TYR A 90 -3.96 9.79 11.38
N VAL A 91 -3.32 9.30 10.31
CA VAL A 91 -3.79 8.14 9.53
C VAL A 91 -2.99 6.87 9.78
N GLN A 92 -1.85 6.97 10.48
CA GLN A 92 -0.92 5.86 10.70
C GLN A 92 -1.60 4.65 11.35
N ASP A 93 -2.32 4.87 12.44
CA ASP A 93 -3.02 3.78 13.15
C ASP A 93 -4.16 3.22 12.28
N GLN A 94 -4.89 4.09 11.58
CA GLN A 94 -5.99 3.70 10.71
C GLN A 94 -5.53 2.77 9.57
N ILE A 95 -4.44 3.11 8.86
CA ILE A 95 -3.93 2.25 7.80
C ILE A 95 -3.34 0.94 8.36
N SER A 96 -2.75 0.98 9.55
CA SER A 96 -2.24 -0.22 10.23
C SER A 96 -3.37 -1.20 10.57
N ASP A 97 -4.49 -0.68 11.09
CA ASP A 97 -5.70 -1.44 11.42
C ASP A 97 -6.35 -2.03 10.16
N ILE A 98 -6.50 -1.23 9.10
CA ILE A 98 -7.03 -1.70 7.80
C ILE A 98 -6.13 -2.80 7.23
N SER A 99 -4.81 -2.62 7.29
CA SER A 99 -3.84 -3.63 6.85
C SER A 99 -3.94 -4.92 7.69
N GLN A 100 -4.15 -4.80 9.00
CA GLN A 100 -4.36 -5.96 9.87
C GLN A 100 -5.65 -6.71 9.50
N LEU A 101 -6.74 -6.00 9.26
CA LEU A 101 -8.00 -6.60 8.81
C LEU A 101 -7.82 -7.26 7.44
N TYR A 102 -7.09 -6.63 6.52
CA TYR A 102 -6.82 -7.17 5.18
C TYR A 102 -6.08 -8.50 5.23
N PHE A 103 -4.99 -8.57 6.01
CA PHE A 103 -4.25 -9.81 6.21
C PHE A 103 -5.03 -10.83 7.04
N GLY A 104 -5.86 -10.37 7.97
CA GLY A 104 -6.74 -11.21 8.79
C GLY A 104 -7.79 -11.98 8.00
N GLN A 105 -8.20 -11.47 6.83
CA GLN A 105 -9.10 -12.19 5.93
C GLN A 105 -8.46 -13.46 5.35
N ARG A 106 -7.13 -13.55 5.27
CA ARG A 106 -6.36 -14.69 4.73
C ARG A 106 -6.75 -15.08 3.29
N ASP A 107 -7.42 -14.18 2.58
CA ASP A 107 -7.85 -14.29 1.19
C ASP A 107 -7.60 -12.94 0.52
N PHE A 108 -6.48 -12.84 -0.20
CA PHE A 108 -6.07 -11.61 -0.87
C PHE A 108 -6.84 -11.32 -2.17
N THR A 109 -7.79 -12.18 -2.55
CA THR A 109 -8.72 -11.86 -3.65
C THR A 109 -9.85 -10.94 -3.20
N ARG A 110 -10.05 -10.80 -1.88
CA ARG A 110 -11.08 -9.94 -1.27
C ARG A 110 -10.55 -8.58 -0.88
N THR A 111 -10.89 -7.58 -1.67
CA THR A 111 -10.46 -6.18 -1.47
C THR A 111 -11.57 -5.27 -0.93
N ASP A 112 -12.70 -5.82 -0.49
CA ASP A 112 -13.90 -5.06 -0.12
C ASP A 112 -13.70 -4.10 1.06
N ILE A 113 -12.67 -4.34 1.88
CA ILE A 113 -12.35 -3.51 3.06
C ILE A 113 -11.39 -2.34 2.74
N LEU A 114 -10.88 -2.28 1.50
CA LEU A 114 -9.89 -1.30 1.04
C LEU A 114 -10.56 -0.10 0.35
#